data_AF-A0A9X7J0H5-F1
#
_entry.id   AF-A0A9X7J0H5-F1
#
_cell.length_a   1.000
_cell.length_b   1.000
_cell.length_c   1.000
_cell.angle_alpha   90.00
_cell.angle_beta   90.00
_cell.angle_gamma   90.00
#
_symmetry.space_group_name_H-M   'P 1'
#
loop_
_entity.id
_entity.type
_entity.pdbx_description
1 polymer ?
#
loop_
_entity_poly.entity_id
_entity_poly.type
_entity_poly.pdbx_seq_one_letter_code
_entity_poly.pdbx_strand_id
1 'polypeptide(L)'
;MTAAVVARDIVQYFESLGEGTFGQNLFVDMQPDEPDETVTIFDTGGTGLQEPPEAWRELYIQLRTKDHQVGYERIWRLLGYLIRPSTGIIVTSGGNYAAQFQEVPAIYDRDQRDRFLFGFRVLVQNVALAFQVQTTTSPDPVAALNSWVAATFPEVQIDPAAWAPTDNTPALYWRFAGHQVAQQQQSVAWYDATVMGHIIAPTAKGRLVWLKRLVERLAATRRLTMDDGSPMFITNIAADSTADYLRTGQMRVTGRYGVLIAKPADPILNRAVVSGATTGEVT
;
A
#
# COMPACT_ATOMS: atom_id res chain seq x y z
N MET A 1 14.46 1.44 -9.08
CA MET A 1 13.83 0.37 -9.88
C MET A 1 13.65 0.94 -11.28
N THR A 2 14.26 0.35 -12.32
CA THR A 2 14.22 0.93 -13.69
C THR A 2 12.95 0.48 -14.44
N ALA A 3 12.46 1.30 -15.37
CA ALA A 3 11.29 1.03 -16.23
C ALA A 3 11.18 -0.43 -16.72
N ALA A 4 12.27 -0.97 -17.27
CA ALA A 4 12.32 -2.34 -17.82
C ALA A 4 12.07 -3.47 -16.79
N VAL A 5 12.07 -3.20 -15.48
CA VAL A 5 11.86 -4.22 -14.44
C VAL A 5 10.38 -4.57 -14.29
N VAL A 6 9.49 -3.58 -14.25
CA VAL A 6 8.06 -3.84 -14.00
C VAL A 6 7.44 -4.62 -15.15
N ALA A 7 7.65 -4.20 -16.40
CA ALA A 7 7.13 -4.92 -17.55
C ALA A 7 7.68 -6.36 -17.64
N ARG A 8 8.95 -6.57 -17.28
CA ARG A 8 9.55 -7.91 -17.19
C ARG A 8 8.91 -8.77 -16.12
N ASP A 9 8.67 -8.22 -14.93
CA ASP A 9 8.03 -8.95 -13.83
C ASP A 9 6.60 -9.35 -14.20
N ILE A 10 5.84 -8.48 -14.88
CA ILE A 10 4.50 -8.81 -15.37
C ILE A 10 4.55 -9.88 -16.47
N VAL A 11 5.53 -9.85 -17.36
CA VAL A 11 5.72 -10.94 -18.34
C VAL A 11 6.02 -12.27 -17.64
N GLN A 12 6.91 -12.28 -16.64
CA GLN A 12 7.22 -13.47 -15.86
C GLN A 12 6.01 -13.98 -15.07
N TYR A 13 5.16 -13.07 -14.60
CA TYR A 13 3.89 -13.42 -13.99
C TYR A 13 2.98 -14.17 -14.98
N PHE A 14 2.81 -13.65 -16.20
CA PHE A 14 2.06 -14.35 -17.25
C PHE A 14 2.67 -15.71 -17.63
N GLU A 15 4.00 -15.81 -17.70
CA GLU A 15 4.71 -17.08 -17.90
C GLU A 15 4.38 -18.08 -16.78
N SER A 16 4.38 -17.63 -15.52
CA SER A 16 4.03 -18.49 -14.37
C SER A 16 2.58 -18.99 -14.38
N LEU A 17 1.71 -18.28 -15.09
CA LEU A 17 0.30 -18.65 -15.30
C LEU A 17 0.08 -19.51 -16.56
N GLY A 18 1.14 -19.83 -17.30
CA GLY A 18 1.09 -20.66 -18.49
C GLY A 18 0.67 -19.92 -19.76
N GLU A 19 0.74 -18.59 -19.79
CA GLU A 19 0.38 -17.79 -20.97
C GLU A 19 1.46 -17.77 -22.05
N GLY A 20 2.59 -18.44 -21.84
CA GLY A 20 3.69 -18.49 -22.80
C GLY A 20 5.05 -18.62 -22.11
N THR A 21 6.10 -18.37 -22.87
CA THR A 21 7.49 -18.40 -22.41
C THR A 21 8.18 -17.09 -22.81
N PHE A 22 8.87 -16.48 -21.85
CA PHE A 22 9.56 -15.22 -22.08
C PHE A 22 10.67 -15.37 -23.12
N GLY A 23 10.68 -14.47 -24.10
CA GLY A 23 11.60 -14.50 -25.23
C GLY A 23 11.21 -15.45 -26.37
N GLN A 24 10.12 -16.23 -26.23
CA GLN A 24 9.58 -17.06 -27.32
C GLN A 24 8.27 -16.51 -27.85
N ASN A 25 7.30 -16.28 -26.98
CA ASN A 25 5.98 -15.73 -27.34
C ASN A 25 5.44 -14.72 -26.31
N LEU A 26 6.21 -14.45 -25.25
CA LEU A 26 6.02 -13.30 -24.37
C LEU A 26 7.21 -12.36 -24.51
N PHE A 27 6.96 -11.06 -24.70
CA PHE A 27 7.99 -10.06 -24.96
C PHE A 27 7.78 -8.76 -24.17
N VAL A 28 8.85 -7.98 -24.03
CA VAL A 28 8.85 -6.66 -23.40
C VAL A 28 9.40 -5.64 -24.39
N ASP A 29 8.68 -4.53 -24.59
CA ASP A 29 8.99 -3.35 -25.40
C ASP A 29 9.28 -3.56 -26.91
N MET A 30 9.65 -4.76 -27.31
CA MET A 30 9.91 -5.13 -28.69
C MET A 30 9.10 -6.38 -29.03
N GLN A 31 8.24 -6.27 -30.05
CA GLN A 31 7.51 -7.40 -30.60
C GLN A 31 8.21 -7.88 -31.88
N PRO A 32 8.82 -9.08 -31.90
CA PRO A 32 9.38 -9.63 -33.13
C PRO A 32 8.28 -9.94 -34.13
N ASP A 33 8.62 -10.08 -35.41
CA ASP A 33 7.63 -10.42 -36.43
C ASP A 33 7.11 -11.86 -36.30
N GLU A 34 7.94 -12.78 -35.80
CA GLU A 34 7.55 -14.16 -35.48
C GLU A 34 7.87 -14.48 -34.01
N PRO A 35 7.11 -15.37 -33.35
CA PRO A 35 5.97 -16.14 -33.87
C PRO A 35 4.67 -15.32 -33.96
N ASP A 36 3.59 -15.92 -34.47
CA ASP A 36 2.32 -15.20 -34.64
C ASP A 36 1.59 -14.92 -33.31
N GLU A 37 1.57 -15.92 -32.42
CA GLU A 37 0.77 -15.94 -31.18
C GLU A 37 1.52 -15.31 -30.00
N THR A 38 1.65 -13.98 -29.98
CA THR A 38 2.54 -13.28 -29.06
C THR A 38 1.84 -12.29 -28.17
N VAL A 39 2.25 -12.22 -26.90
CA VAL A 39 1.90 -11.13 -26.00
C VAL A 39 3.13 -10.25 -25.80
N THR A 40 2.98 -8.95 -26.01
CA THR A 40 4.03 -7.97 -25.77
C THR A 40 3.56 -6.96 -24.75
N ILE A 41 4.37 -6.72 -23.72
CA ILE A 41 4.11 -5.68 -22.73
C ILE A 41 5.02 -4.51 -23.05
N PHE A 42 4.43 -3.36 -23.37
CA PHE A 42 5.14 -2.12 -23.58
C PHE A 42 5.03 -1.26 -22.33
N ASP A 43 6.17 -0.85 -21.77
CA ASP A 43 6.19 0.15 -20.71
C ASP A 43 6.11 1.55 -21.32
N THR A 44 4.95 2.19 -21.15
CA THR A 44 4.66 3.50 -21.76
C THR A 44 4.95 4.68 -20.82
N GLY A 45 5.42 4.43 -19.59
CA GLY A 45 5.77 5.48 -18.61
C GLY A 45 4.70 5.78 -17.56
N GLY A 46 4.98 6.70 -16.64
CA GLY A 46 4.06 7.10 -15.56
C GLY A 46 3.16 8.28 -15.98
N THR A 47 1.96 8.36 -15.42
CA THR A 47 0.92 9.34 -15.83
C THR A 47 0.97 10.69 -15.13
N GLY A 48 1.93 10.94 -14.22
CA GLY A 48 1.98 12.17 -13.41
C GLY A 48 3.36 12.86 -13.36
N LEU A 49 3.36 14.19 -13.48
CA LEU A 49 4.56 15.04 -13.32
C LEU A 49 5.10 15.12 -11.87
N GLN A 50 4.35 14.62 -10.88
CA GLN A 50 4.63 14.80 -9.45
C GLN A 50 5.02 13.52 -8.70
N GLU A 51 4.91 12.34 -9.31
CA GLU A 51 5.19 11.08 -8.63
C GLU A 51 6.48 10.44 -9.13
N PRO A 52 7.23 9.73 -8.25
CA PRO A 52 8.46 9.07 -8.67
C PRO A 52 8.16 8.11 -9.85
N PRO A 53 8.95 8.10 -10.93
CA PRO A 53 8.71 7.23 -12.09
C PRO A 53 8.63 5.73 -11.77
N GLU A 54 9.15 5.32 -10.61
CA GLU A 54 9.11 3.97 -10.05
C GLU A 54 7.80 3.63 -9.31
N ALA A 55 6.99 4.63 -8.93
CA ALA A 55 5.76 4.41 -8.17
C ALA A 55 4.60 3.91 -9.03
N TRP A 56 4.52 4.35 -10.29
CA TRP A 56 3.46 3.97 -11.24
C TRP A 56 4.01 3.82 -12.65
N ARG A 57 3.65 2.71 -13.30
CA ARG A 57 3.96 2.44 -14.70
C ARG A 57 2.67 2.15 -15.45
N GLU A 58 2.38 2.92 -16.50
CA GLU A 58 1.39 2.57 -17.49
C GLU A 58 1.98 1.51 -18.41
N LEU A 59 1.35 0.33 -18.42
CA LEU A 59 1.69 -0.76 -19.33
C LEU A 59 0.61 -0.88 -20.38
N TYR A 60 1.04 -0.96 -21.64
CA TYR A 60 0.20 -1.37 -22.75
C TYR A 60 0.48 -2.84 -23.06
N ILE A 61 -0.54 -3.68 -22.87
CA ILE A 61 -0.45 -5.12 -23.15
C ILE A 61 -1.07 -5.33 -24.52
N GLN A 62 -0.26 -5.82 -25.45
CA GLN A 62 -0.68 -6.15 -26.81
C GLN A 62 -0.66 -7.66 -27.01
N LEU A 63 -1.73 -8.21 -27.59
CA LEU A 63 -1.78 -9.59 -28.07
C LEU A 63 -1.89 -9.58 -29.59
N ARG A 64 -0.98 -10.30 -30.24
CA ARG A 64 -1.07 -10.63 -31.66
C ARG A 64 -1.48 -12.08 -31.84
N THR A 65 -2.41 -12.33 -32.76
CA THR A 65 -2.90 -13.68 -33.06
C THR A 65 -3.47 -13.77 -34.48
N LYS A 66 -3.50 -14.97 -35.05
CA LYS A 66 -4.20 -15.24 -36.31
C LYS A 66 -5.70 -15.46 -36.14
N ASP A 67 -6.15 -15.80 -34.93
CA ASP A 67 -7.54 -16.16 -34.66
C ASP A 67 -8.23 -15.12 -33.78
N HIS A 68 -9.30 -14.52 -34.29
CA HIS A 68 -10.06 -13.50 -33.59
C HIS A 68 -10.65 -13.99 -32.26
N GLN A 69 -11.25 -15.18 -32.24
CA GLN A 69 -11.94 -15.68 -31.07
C GLN A 69 -10.93 -16.05 -29.98
N VAL A 70 -9.85 -16.75 -30.36
CA VAL A 70 -8.75 -17.08 -29.45
C VAL A 70 -8.13 -15.79 -28.89
N GLY A 71 -7.94 -14.78 -29.72
CA GLY A 71 -7.46 -13.46 -29.33
C GLY A 71 -8.34 -12.77 -28.30
N TYR A 72 -9.64 -12.72 -28.57
CA TYR A 72 -10.62 -12.11 -27.69
C TYR A 72 -10.64 -12.78 -26.31
N GLU A 73 -10.72 -14.11 -26.25
CA GLU A 73 -10.75 -14.85 -24.99
C GLU A 73 -9.45 -14.66 -24.19
N ARG A 74 -8.31 -14.71 -24.87
CA ARG A 74 -6.99 -14.58 -24.23
C ARG A 74 -6.75 -13.16 -23.72
N ILE A 75 -7.08 -12.10 -24.46
CA ILE A 75 -6.83 -10.73 -24.00
C ILE A 75 -7.65 -10.38 -22.75
N TRP A 76 -8.91 -10.86 -22.66
CA TRP A 76 -9.73 -10.68 -21.47
C TRP A 76 -9.21 -11.47 -20.28
N ARG A 77 -8.68 -12.67 -20.52
CA ARG A 77 -8.03 -13.50 -19.49
C ARG A 77 -6.78 -12.82 -18.92
N LEU A 78 -5.91 -12.27 -19.80
CA LEU A 78 -4.72 -11.51 -19.41
C LEU A 78 -5.08 -10.29 -18.56
N LEU A 79 -6.09 -9.52 -18.96
CA LEU A 79 -6.60 -8.43 -18.13
C LEU A 79 -7.05 -8.97 -16.76
N GLY A 80 -7.85 -10.04 -16.75
CA GLY A 80 -8.36 -10.68 -15.54
C GLY A 80 -7.27 -11.02 -14.53
N TYR A 81 -6.13 -11.55 -14.97
CA TYR A 81 -4.99 -11.84 -14.10
C TYR A 81 -4.43 -10.59 -13.41
N LEU A 82 -4.41 -9.44 -14.09
CA LEU A 82 -3.86 -8.21 -13.54
C LEU A 82 -4.84 -7.51 -12.60
N ILE A 83 -6.11 -7.40 -12.97
CA ILE A 83 -7.10 -6.64 -12.18
C ILE A 83 -7.76 -7.48 -11.07
N ARG A 84 -7.68 -8.81 -11.16
CA ARG A 84 -8.24 -9.76 -10.20
C ARG A 84 -7.26 -10.93 -9.98
N PRO A 85 -6.04 -10.65 -9.52
CA PRO A 85 -5.10 -11.71 -9.19
C PRO A 85 -5.70 -12.57 -8.07
N SER A 86 -5.45 -13.87 -8.11
CA SER A 86 -5.95 -14.84 -7.12
C SER A 86 -5.51 -14.52 -5.68
N THR A 87 -4.35 -13.85 -5.55
CA THR A 87 -3.74 -13.36 -4.31
C THR A 87 -4.07 -11.90 -3.98
N GLY A 88 -4.95 -11.24 -4.73
CA GLY A 88 -5.33 -9.83 -4.52
C GLY A 88 -4.30 -8.77 -4.86
N ILE A 89 -3.03 -9.18 -4.95
CA ILE A 89 -1.93 -8.46 -5.60
C ILE A 89 -1.22 -9.43 -6.52
N ILE A 90 -0.54 -8.91 -7.54
CA ILE A 90 0.33 -9.68 -8.44
C ILE A 90 1.63 -9.94 -7.70
N VAL A 91 1.95 -11.21 -7.45
CA VAL A 91 3.17 -11.63 -6.75
C VAL A 91 4.16 -12.15 -7.77
N THR A 92 5.37 -11.61 -7.79
CA THR A 92 6.46 -12.01 -8.69
C THR A 92 7.76 -12.18 -7.90
N SER A 93 8.80 -12.76 -8.51
CA SER A 93 10.13 -12.84 -7.89
C SER A 93 10.81 -11.48 -7.75
N GLY A 94 10.45 -10.50 -8.61
CA GLY A 94 11.02 -9.14 -8.61
C GLY A 94 10.26 -8.15 -7.73
N GLY A 95 9.02 -8.47 -7.33
CA GLY A 95 8.22 -7.64 -6.44
C GLY A 95 6.73 -7.97 -6.43
N ASN A 96 6.01 -7.28 -5.55
CA ASN A 96 4.56 -7.33 -5.45
C ASN A 96 3.95 -6.10 -6.10
N TYR A 97 2.92 -6.30 -6.93
CA TYR A 97 2.29 -5.24 -7.71
C TYR A 97 0.78 -5.22 -7.53
N ALA A 98 0.20 -4.04 -7.64
CA ALA A 98 -1.24 -3.87 -7.81
C ALA A 98 -1.49 -3.21 -9.18
N ALA A 99 -2.56 -3.63 -9.87
CA ALA A 99 -2.93 -3.06 -11.15
C ALA A 99 -4.28 -2.37 -11.08
N GLN A 100 -4.37 -1.21 -11.73
CA GLN A 100 -5.60 -0.50 -12.00
C GLN A 100 -5.83 -0.46 -13.50
N PHE A 101 -7.08 -0.66 -13.87
CA PHE A 101 -7.51 -0.63 -15.25
C PHE A 101 -7.54 0.81 -15.80
N GLN A 102 -7.12 1.02 -17.06
CA GLN A 102 -7.22 2.32 -17.77
C GLN A 102 -8.09 2.21 -19.03
N GLU A 103 -7.84 1.21 -19.87
CA GLU A 103 -8.50 1.08 -21.19
C GLU A 103 -8.87 -0.38 -21.46
N VAL A 104 -10.06 -0.64 -22.04
CA VAL A 104 -10.61 -2.01 -22.19
C VAL A 104 -9.90 -2.75 -23.31
N PRO A 105 -9.82 -4.08 -23.24
CA PRO A 105 -9.43 -4.90 -24.36
C PRO A 105 -10.24 -4.56 -25.60
N ALA A 106 -9.55 -4.08 -26.63
CA ALA A 106 -10.11 -3.77 -27.93
C ALA A 106 -9.20 -4.30 -29.04
N ILE A 107 -9.78 -4.50 -30.23
CA ILE A 107 -9.00 -4.73 -31.44
C ILE A 107 -8.65 -3.36 -31.99
N TYR A 108 -7.36 -3.07 -32.08
CA TYR A 108 -6.88 -1.80 -32.61
C TYR A 108 -6.67 -1.87 -34.11
N ASP A 109 -6.10 -2.98 -34.59
CA ASP A 109 -5.72 -3.10 -35.98
C ASP A 109 -5.54 -4.57 -36.40
N ARG A 110 -5.26 -4.75 -37.70
CA ARG A 110 -4.58 -5.93 -38.22
C ARG A 110 -3.23 -5.54 -38.77
N ASP A 111 -2.22 -6.35 -38.52
CA ASP A 111 -0.90 -6.08 -39.08
C ASP A 111 -0.81 -6.44 -40.58
N GLN A 112 0.36 -6.18 -41.18
CA GLN A 112 0.60 -6.42 -42.61
C GLN A 112 0.45 -7.89 -43.04
N ARG A 113 0.42 -8.83 -42.09
CA ARG A 113 0.20 -10.26 -42.32
C ARG A 113 -1.23 -10.70 -41.96
N ASP A 114 -2.16 -9.76 -41.84
CA ASP A 114 -3.57 -9.96 -41.50
C ASP A 114 -3.79 -10.61 -40.12
N ARG A 115 -2.84 -10.42 -39.19
CA ARG A 115 -2.97 -10.89 -37.80
C ARG A 115 -3.66 -9.83 -36.96
N PHE A 116 -4.56 -10.26 -36.08
CA PHE A 116 -5.27 -9.36 -35.18
C PHE A 116 -4.35 -8.81 -34.11
N LEU A 117 -4.45 -7.51 -33.84
CA LEU A 117 -3.81 -6.82 -32.73
C LEU A 117 -4.86 -6.39 -31.71
N PHE A 118 -4.92 -7.10 -30.60
CA PHE A 118 -5.68 -6.71 -29.42
C PHE A 118 -4.77 -5.96 -28.46
N GLY A 119 -5.33 -5.07 -27.64
CA GLY A 119 -4.60 -4.60 -26.49
C GLY A 119 -5.47 -3.89 -25.46
N PHE A 120 -4.84 -3.55 -24.35
CA PHE A 120 -5.43 -2.78 -23.26
C PHE A 120 -4.35 -2.05 -22.48
N ARG A 121 -4.75 -1.06 -21.67
CA ARG A 121 -3.84 -0.32 -20.79
C ARG A 121 -4.18 -0.54 -19.32
N VAL A 122 -3.14 -0.68 -18.51
CA VAL A 122 -3.22 -0.74 -17.05
C VAL A 122 -2.16 0.16 -16.43
N LEU A 123 -2.49 0.72 -15.27
CA LEU A 123 -1.52 1.28 -14.36
C LEU A 123 -1.07 0.19 -13.39
N VAL A 124 0.23 -0.04 -13.30
CA VAL A 124 0.83 -1.00 -12.38
C VAL A 124 1.68 -0.25 -11.36
N GLN A 125 1.44 -0.54 -10.09
CA GLN A 125 2.13 0.06 -8.97
C GLN A 125 2.84 -1.01 -8.14
N ASN A 126 4.11 -0.77 -7.80
CA ASN A 126 4.82 -1.62 -6.87
C ASN A 126 4.30 -1.38 -5.44
N VAL A 127 3.80 -2.44 -4.81
CA VAL A 127 3.19 -2.40 -3.48
C VAL A 127 4.20 -1.97 -2.41
N ALA A 128 5.46 -2.41 -2.49
CA ALA A 128 6.47 -2.01 -1.51
C ALA A 128 6.85 -0.51 -1.59
N LEU A 129 6.76 0.08 -2.79
CA LEU A 129 6.96 1.52 -2.97
C LEU A 129 5.73 2.32 -2.54
N ALA A 130 4.53 1.79 -2.77
CA ALA A 130 3.27 2.41 -2.36
C ALA A 130 3.01 2.33 -0.85
N PHE A 131 3.45 1.24 -0.21
CA PHE A 131 3.19 0.88 1.17
C PHE A 131 4.50 0.71 1.94
N GLN A 132 5.26 1.80 2.10
CA GLN A 132 6.45 1.77 2.94
C GLN A 132 6.06 1.57 4.41
N VAL A 133 6.84 0.78 5.15
CA VAL A 133 6.67 0.62 6.60
C VAL A 133 6.68 2.02 7.24
N GLN A 134 5.54 2.40 7.79
CA GLN A 134 5.36 3.71 8.43
C GLN A 134 5.86 3.62 9.86
N THR A 135 7.14 3.94 10.06
CA THR A 135 7.71 4.22 11.37
C THR A 135 7.81 5.73 11.52
N THR A 136 7.09 6.29 12.50
CA THR A 136 7.13 7.72 12.78
C THR A 136 8.08 8.00 13.95
N THR A 137 7.60 8.62 15.02
CA THR A 137 8.36 8.92 16.24
C THR A 137 7.55 8.50 17.44
N SER A 138 8.21 7.98 18.46
CA SER A 138 7.56 7.69 19.74
C SER A 138 7.00 8.97 20.38
N PRO A 139 5.74 8.97 20.88
CA PRO A 139 4.78 7.88 20.79
C PRO A 139 4.13 7.75 19.40
N ASP A 140 4.12 6.53 18.85
CA ASP A 140 3.72 6.24 17.47
C ASP A 140 2.29 5.65 17.36
N PRO A 141 1.31 6.38 16.78
CA PRO A 141 -0.07 5.91 16.65
C PRO A 141 -0.23 4.78 15.62
N VAL A 142 0.63 4.70 14.61
CA VAL A 142 0.65 3.60 13.62
C VAL A 142 1.18 2.34 14.27
N ALA A 143 2.25 2.43 15.06
CA ALA A 143 2.78 1.29 15.81
C ALA A 143 1.76 0.73 16.81
N ALA A 144 1.02 1.61 17.50
CA ALA A 144 -0.06 1.22 18.41
C ALA A 144 -1.18 0.44 17.69
N LEU A 145 -1.60 0.91 16.50
CA LEU A 145 -2.59 0.21 15.67
C LEU A 145 -2.08 -1.14 15.16
N ASN A 146 -0.82 -1.21 14.68
CA ASN A 146 -0.19 -2.46 14.25
C ASN A 146 -0.15 -3.48 15.40
N SER A 147 0.25 -3.05 16.59
CA SER A 147 0.34 -3.90 17.78
C SER A 147 -1.05 -4.43 18.18
N TRP A 148 -2.06 -3.58 18.11
CA TRP A 148 -3.46 -3.96 18.37
C TRP A 148 -3.99 -4.97 17.34
N VAL A 149 -3.71 -4.76 16.04
CA VAL A 149 -4.10 -5.71 14.98
C VAL A 149 -3.43 -7.05 15.22
N ALA A 150 -2.11 -7.08 15.44
CA ALA A 150 -1.37 -8.32 15.66
C ALA A 150 -1.90 -9.12 16.86
N ALA A 151 -2.30 -8.44 17.94
CA ALA A 151 -2.90 -9.09 19.11
C ALA A 151 -4.35 -9.54 18.88
N THR A 152 -5.13 -8.83 18.06
CA THR A 152 -6.58 -9.04 17.92
C THR A 152 -6.94 -9.95 16.74
N PHE A 153 -6.16 -9.86 15.67
CA PHE A 153 -6.34 -10.60 14.41
C PHE A 153 -4.97 -11.11 13.91
N PRO A 154 -4.41 -12.17 14.54
CA PRO A 154 -3.12 -12.72 14.15
C PRO A 154 -3.05 -13.17 12.68
N GLU A 155 -4.19 -13.42 12.05
CA GLU A 155 -4.31 -13.78 10.64
C GLU A 155 -4.13 -12.60 9.65
N VAL A 156 -4.13 -11.35 10.15
CA VAL A 156 -3.97 -10.15 9.33
C VAL A 156 -2.49 -9.82 9.15
N GLN A 157 -2.07 -9.67 7.90
CA GLN A 157 -0.69 -9.38 7.54
C GLN A 157 -0.44 -7.86 7.61
N ILE A 158 0.48 -7.42 8.47
CA ILE A 158 0.79 -6.00 8.68
C ILE A 158 2.14 -5.55 8.12
N ASP A 159 2.98 -6.49 7.66
CA ASP A 159 4.28 -6.21 7.06
C ASP A 159 4.18 -6.23 5.52
N PRO A 160 4.23 -5.05 4.85
CA PRO A 160 4.14 -4.95 3.40
C PRO A 160 5.18 -5.77 2.64
N ALA A 161 6.36 -6.00 3.22
CA ALA A 161 7.43 -6.77 2.59
C ALA A 161 7.09 -8.27 2.49
N ALA A 162 6.22 -8.77 3.37
CA ALA A 162 5.85 -10.18 3.47
C ALA A 162 4.43 -10.48 2.95
N TRP A 163 3.74 -9.51 2.34
CA TRP A 163 2.35 -9.67 1.95
C TRP A 163 2.12 -10.72 0.87
N ALA A 164 1.23 -11.67 1.19
CA ALA A 164 0.57 -12.58 0.26
C ALA A 164 -0.90 -12.74 0.67
N PRO A 165 -1.75 -11.71 0.43
CA PRO A 165 -3.08 -11.65 1.02
C PRO A 165 -4.05 -12.67 0.41
N THR A 166 -4.95 -13.19 1.24
CA THR A 166 -6.11 -13.96 0.80
C THR A 166 -7.39 -13.37 1.40
N ASP A 167 -8.56 -13.82 0.95
CA ASP A 167 -9.83 -13.38 1.55
C ASP A 167 -9.96 -13.79 3.02
N ASN A 168 -9.21 -14.82 3.47
CA ASN A 168 -9.19 -15.29 4.86
C ASN A 168 -8.01 -14.73 5.67
N THR A 169 -6.95 -14.27 5.01
CA THR A 169 -5.72 -13.73 5.62
C THR A 169 -5.33 -12.43 4.90
N PRO A 170 -6.09 -11.33 5.12
CA PRO A 170 -5.90 -10.10 4.36
C PRO A 170 -4.62 -9.40 4.81
N ALA A 171 -4.17 -8.45 4.00
CA ALA A 171 -3.18 -7.48 4.39
C ALA A 171 -3.85 -6.18 4.85
N LEU A 172 -3.27 -5.53 5.85
CA LEU A 172 -3.74 -4.25 6.38
C LEU A 172 -2.54 -3.31 6.50
N TYR A 173 -2.72 -2.11 5.97
CA TYR A 173 -1.73 -1.04 6.07
C TYR A 173 -2.32 0.21 6.70
N TRP A 174 -1.57 0.73 7.67
CA TRP A 174 -1.87 1.98 8.32
C TRP A 174 -0.96 3.07 7.80
N ARG A 175 -1.55 4.15 7.28
CA ARG A 175 -0.85 5.32 6.78
C ARG A 175 -1.10 6.50 7.69
N PHE A 176 -0.05 7.08 8.26
CA PHE A 176 -0.19 8.32 9.00
C PHE A 176 -0.57 9.45 8.02
N ALA A 177 -1.76 10.04 8.20
CA ALA A 177 -2.23 11.14 7.36
C ALA A 177 -1.79 12.50 7.91
N GLY A 178 -1.53 12.59 9.21
CA GLY A 178 -1.12 13.80 9.89
C GLY A 178 -1.68 13.88 11.30
N HIS A 179 -1.27 14.92 12.02
CA HIS A 179 -1.86 15.29 13.30
C HIS A 179 -2.01 16.80 13.42
N GLN A 180 -2.71 17.23 14.46
CA GLN A 180 -2.76 18.63 14.87
C GLN A 180 -2.67 18.72 16.39
N VAL A 181 -2.12 19.84 16.87
CA VAL A 181 -2.08 20.13 18.31
C VAL A 181 -3.50 20.42 18.78
N ALA A 182 -4.03 19.54 19.63
CA ALA A 182 -5.35 19.67 20.22
C ALA A 182 -5.33 20.58 21.47
N GLN A 183 -4.29 20.44 22.28
CA GLN A 183 -4.12 21.21 23.51
C GLN A 183 -2.64 21.23 23.92
N GLN A 184 -2.13 22.38 24.37
CA GLN A 184 -0.82 22.47 25.02
C GLN A 184 -1.00 22.80 26.50
N GLN A 185 -0.28 22.07 27.34
CA GLN A 185 -0.15 22.32 28.77
C GLN A 185 1.34 22.43 29.10
N GLN A 186 1.68 22.76 30.35
CA GLN A 186 3.06 23.01 30.75
C GLN A 186 3.98 21.78 30.59
N SER A 187 3.44 20.57 30.75
CA SER A 187 4.21 19.32 30.72
C SER A 187 3.82 18.36 29.59
N VAL A 188 2.70 18.62 28.90
CA VAL A 188 2.14 17.71 27.88
C VAL A 188 1.56 18.50 26.72
N ALA A 189 1.90 18.09 25.50
CA ALA A 189 1.21 18.50 24.28
C ALA A 189 0.30 17.35 23.82
N TRP A 190 -1.00 17.62 23.67
CA TRP A 190 -1.98 16.69 23.15
C TRP A 190 -2.16 16.86 21.65
N TYR A 191 -2.20 15.75 20.93
CA TYR A 191 -2.36 15.72 19.48
C TYR A 191 -3.60 14.91 19.10
N ASP A 192 -4.32 15.37 18.08
CA ASP A 192 -5.30 14.58 17.36
C ASP A 192 -4.65 14.07 16.06
N ALA A 193 -4.35 12.77 16.00
CA ALA A 193 -3.81 12.10 14.81
C ALA A 193 -4.92 11.50 13.95
N THR A 194 -4.71 11.53 12.64
CA THR A 194 -5.50 10.81 11.65
C THR A 194 -4.65 9.74 10.98
N VAL A 195 -5.14 8.51 10.97
CA VAL A 195 -4.51 7.35 10.32
C VAL A 195 -5.49 6.73 9.33
N MET A 196 -5.04 6.43 8.12
CA MET A 196 -5.83 5.75 7.08
C MET A 196 -5.51 4.26 7.06
N GLY A 197 -6.53 3.41 7.06
CA GLY A 197 -6.45 1.97 6.94
C GLY A 197 -6.76 1.50 5.53
N HIS A 198 -5.81 0.78 4.93
CA HIS A 198 -5.88 0.20 3.59
C HIS A 198 -5.99 -1.32 3.75
N ILE A 199 -7.09 -1.92 3.26
CA ILE A 199 -7.33 -3.36 3.37
C ILE A 199 -7.13 -3.99 2.01
N ILE A 200 -6.25 -4.97 1.94
CA ILE A 200 -5.90 -5.68 0.72
C ILE A 200 -6.36 -7.14 0.85
N ALA A 201 -7.24 -7.54 -0.06
CA ALA A 201 -7.70 -8.91 -0.22
C ALA A 201 -8.12 -9.15 -1.69
N PRO A 202 -8.06 -10.41 -2.19
CA PRO A 202 -8.43 -10.79 -3.55
C PRO A 202 -9.76 -10.24 -4.02
N THR A 203 -10.82 -10.42 -3.22
CA THR A 203 -12.16 -10.04 -3.65
C THR A 203 -12.68 -8.81 -2.90
N ALA A 204 -13.54 -8.05 -3.57
CA ALA A 204 -14.26 -6.94 -2.94
C ALA A 204 -15.10 -7.42 -1.75
N LYS A 205 -15.65 -8.65 -1.83
CA LYS A 205 -16.36 -9.29 -0.74
C LYS A 205 -15.45 -9.54 0.46
N GLY A 206 -14.26 -10.10 0.24
CA GLY A 206 -13.25 -10.31 1.29
C GLY A 206 -12.89 -9.00 1.98
N ARG A 207 -12.56 -7.96 1.20
CA ARG A 207 -12.28 -6.61 1.74
C ARG A 207 -13.43 -6.06 2.58
N LEU A 208 -14.67 -6.18 2.12
CA LEU A 208 -15.85 -5.68 2.85
C LEU A 208 -16.05 -6.40 4.18
N VAL A 209 -15.89 -7.74 4.21
CA VAL A 209 -15.99 -8.53 5.45
C VAL A 209 -14.94 -8.06 6.46
N TRP A 210 -13.71 -7.87 6.01
CA TRP A 210 -12.61 -7.42 6.87
C TRP A 210 -12.75 -5.99 7.34
N LEU A 211 -13.18 -5.08 6.47
CA LEU A 211 -13.47 -3.69 6.84
C LEU A 211 -14.49 -3.65 7.97
N LYS A 212 -15.57 -4.42 7.85
CA LYS A 212 -16.61 -4.50 8.89
C LYS A 212 -16.04 -5.07 10.20
N ARG A 213 -15.31 -6.20 10.15
CA ARG A 213 -14.71 -6.84 11.34
C ARG A 213 -13.76 -5.90 12.07
N LEU A 214 -12.88 -5.21 11.35
CA LEU A 214 -11.92 -4.27 11.91
C LEU A 214 -12.62 -3.08 12.56
N VAL A 215 -13.58 -2.45 11.88
CA VAL A 215 -14.33 -1.31 12.40
C VAL A 215 -15.10 -1.67 13.66
N GLU A 216 -15.85 -2.79 13.66
CA GLU A 216 -16.63 -3.23 14.83
C GLU A 216 -15.72 -3.50 16.05
N ARG A 217 -14.57 -4.14 15.82
CA ARG A 217 -13.64 -4.47 16.91
C ARG A 217 -12.85 -3.26 17.41
N LEU A 218 -12.49 -2.34 16.51
CA LEU A 218 -11.83 -1.10 16.87
C LEU A 218 -12.79 -0.17 17.61
N ALA A 219 -14.07 -0.11 17.23
CA ALA A 219 -15.09 0.66 17.94
C ALA A 219 -15.34 0.14 19.37
N ALA A 220 -15.21 -1.18 19.58
CA ALA A 220 -15.24 -1.76 20.92
C ALA A 220 -13.96 -1.44 21.74
N THR A 221 -12.87 -1.07 21.06
CA THR A 221 -11.59 -0.72 21.67
C THR A 221 -11.54 0.79 21.94
N ARG A 222 -11.75 1.22 23.18
CA ARG A 222 -11.79 2.66 23.50
C ARG A 222 -10.42 3.34 23.52
N ARG A 223 -9.36 2.57 23.78
CA ARG A 223 -7.98 3.08 23.88
C ARG A 223 -7.00 2.02 23.39
N LEU A 224 -5.91 2.49 22.81
CA LEU A 224 -4.75 1.69 22.42
C LEU A 224 -3.56 2.07 23.30
N THR A 225 -2.75 1.08 23.68
CA THR A 225 -1.47 1.34 24.34
C THR A 225 -0.41 1.59 23.28
N MET A 226 0.33 2.69 23.42
CA MET A 226 1.41 3.09 22.53
C MET A 226 2.75 2.46 22.96
N ASP A 227 3.78 2.64 22.14
CA ASP A 227 5.13 2.08 22.33
C ASP A 227 5.84 2.60 23.59
N ASP A 228 5.54 3.83 24.01
CA ASP A 228 6.01 4.41 25.29
C ASP A 228 5.13 4.05 26.50
N GLY A 229 4.10 3.21 26.29
CA GLY A 229 3.12 2.82 27.31
C GLY A 229 1.98 3.82 27.53
N SER A 230 2.00 4.98 26.88
CA SER A 230 0.92 5.97 26.98
C SER A 230 -0.36 5.50 26.25
N PRO A 231 -1.54 6.04 26.61
CA PRO A 231 -2.77 5.74 25.90
C PRO A 231 -2.99 6.66 24.70
N MET A 232 -3.40 6.07 23.58
CA MET A 232 -4.13 6.76 22.52
C MET A 232 -5.63 6.49 22.66
N PHE A 233 -6.44 7.53 22.80
CA PHE A 233 -7.90 7.43 22.86
C PHE A 233 -8.49 7.52 21.47
N ILE A 234 -9.29 6.54 21.06
CA ILE A 234 -9.95 6.59 19.75
C ILE A 234 -11.14 7.54 19.84
N THR A 235 -11.16 8.57 18.99
CA THR A 235 -12.18 9.63 19.01
C THR A 235 -13.17 9.49 17.86
N ASN A 236 -12.74 8.97 16.71
CA ASN A 236 -13.60 8.74 15.56
C ASN A 236 -13.10 7.57 14.71
N ILE A 237 -14.03 6.81 14.14
CA ILE A 237 -13.77 5.77 13.15
C ILE A 237 -14.76 5.97 12.00
N ALA A 238 -14.26 6.15 10.80
CA ALA A 238 -15.07 6.22 9.58
C ALA A 238 -14.60 5.13 8.61
N ALA A 239 -15.54 4.59 7.83
CA ALA A 239 -15.26 3.59 6.81
C ALA A 239 -16.05 3.86 5.53
N ASP A 240 -15.41 3.66 4.39
CA ASP A 240 -15.99 3.78 3.06
C ASP A 240 -15.50 2.59 2.21
N SER A 241 -16.41 1.65 1.94
CA SER A 241 -16.11 0.46 1.15
C SER A 241 -15.91 0.76 -0.34
N THR A 242 -16.35 1.93 -0.81
CA THR A 242 -16.24 2.37 -2.20
C THR A 242 -14.94 3.13 -2.48
N ALA A 243 -14.25 3.57 -1.43
CA ALA A 243 -12.95 4.23 -1.55
C ALA A 243 -11.91 3.30 -2.20
N ASP A 244 -11.04 3.89 -3.01
CA ASP A 244 -9.88 3.21 -3.56
C ASP A 244 -8.99 2.69 -2.41
N TYR A 245 -8.94 1.36 -2.28
CA TYR A 245 -8.25 0.67 -1.19
C TYR A 245 -6.74 0.82 -1.27
N LEU A 246 -6.18 1.11 -2.45
CA LEU A 246 -4.75 1.31 -2.63
C LEU A 246 -4.36 2.76 -2.34
N ARG A 247 -5.11 3.72 -2.91
CA ARG A 247 -4.74 5.14 -2.86
C ARG A 247 -5.29 5.89 -1.64
N THR A 248 -6.59 5.78 -1.42
CA THR A 248 -7.29 6.59 -0.41
C THR A 248 -7.26 5.91 0.96
N GLY A 249 -7.47 4.59 0.98
CA GLY A 249 -7.75 3.82 2.18
C GLY A 249 -9.25 3.79 2.48
N GLN A 250 -9.71 2.65 2.98
CA GLN A 250 -11.15 2.39 3.20
C GLN A 250 -11.59 2.71 4.64
N MET A 251 -10.65 2.96 5.54
CA MET A 251 -10.91 3.26 6.93
C MET A 251 -10.12 4.50 7.35
N ARG A 252 -10.71 5.35 8.19
CA ARG A 252 -10.07 6.49 8.83
C ARG A 252 -10.24 6.37 10.33
N VAL A 253 -9.14 6.37 11.06
CA VAL A 253 -9.11 6.35 12.51
C VAL A 253 -8.56 7.69 12.99
N THR A 254 -9.31 8.35 13.86
CA THR A 254 -8.84 9.54 14.57
C THR A 254 -8.62 9.18 16.03
N GLY A 255 -7.47 9.55 16.58
CA GLY A 255 -7.12 9.28 17.96
C GLY A 255 -6.40 10.44 18.61
N ARG A 256 -6.61 10.60 19.92
CA ARG A 256 -5.93 11.60 20.75
C ARG A 256 -4.88 10.96 21.63
N TYR A 257 -3.67 11.51 21.61
CA TYR A 257 -2.56 11.06 22.46
C TYR A 257 -1.74 12.25 22.96
N GLY A 258 -0.97 12.06 24.03
CA GLY A 258 -0.15 13.08 24.65
C GLY A 258 1.33 12.80 24.47
N VAL A 259 2.11 13.85 24.23
CA VAL A 259 3.58 13.81 24.20
C VAL A 259 4.11 14.69 25.32
N LEU A 260 5.02 14.16 26.14
CA LEU A 260 5.67 14.92 27.21
C LEU A 260 6.54 16.02 26.59
N ILE A 261 6.39 17.24 27.09
CA ILE A 261 7.27 18.35 26.73
C ILE A 261 8.53 18.22 27.59
N ALA A 262 9.69 18.03 26.97
CA ALA A 262 10.95 18.00 27.69
C ALA A 262 11.10 19.30 28.48
N LYS A 263 11.24 19.19 29.80
CA LYS A 263 11.55 20.34 30.65
C LYS A 263 12.93 20.86 30.22
N PRO A 264 13.12 22.18 29.98
CA PRO A 264 14.45 22.72 29.80
C PRO A 264 15.30 22.28 31.00
N ALA A 265 16.55 21.87 30.77
CA ALA A 265 17.47 21.59 31.86
C ALA A 265 17.51 22.85 32.74
N ASP A 266 17.08 22.72 33.99
CA ASP A 266 17.17 23.83 34.94
C ASP A 266 18.66 24.23 34.99
N PRO A 267 19.00 25.53 34.85
CA PRO A 267 20.39 25.93 34.92
C PRO A 267 20.98 25.49 36.26
N ILE A 268 22.10 24.75 36.21
CA ILE A 268 22.81 24.32 37.40
C ILE A 268 23.17 25.59 38.19
N LEU A 269 22.60 25.74 39.39
CA LEU A 269 22.92 26.84 40.29
C LEU A 269 24.34 26.63 40.83
N ASN A 270 25.32 27.22 40.15
CA ASN A 270 26.75 27.08 40.51
C ASN A 270 27.13 27.78 41.83
N ARG A 271 26.26 28.62 42.39
CA ARG A 271 26.45 29.29 43.67
C ARG A 271 25.11 29.53 44.37
N ALA A 272 24.99 29.05 45.60
CA ALA A 272 24.01 29.54 46.57
C ALA A 272 24.75 30.48 47.54
N VAL A 273 24.29 31.73 47.66
CA VAL A 273 24.80 32.67 48.67
C VAL A 273 23.75 32.79 49.75
N VAL A 274 24.08 32.34 50.96
CA VAL A 274 23.26 32.54 52.16
C VAL A 274 23.76 33.79 52.86
N SER A 275 22.95 34.86 52.88
CA SER A 275 23.23 36.04 53.70
C SER A 275 22.14 36.18 54.76
N GLY A 276 22.46 35.72 55.97
CA GLY A 276 21.62 35.78 57.16
C GLY A 276 22.32 35.05 58.30
N ALA A 277 22.08 35.49 59.55
CA ALA A 277 22.72 34.97 60.76
C ALA A 277 22.20 33.57 61.16
N THR A 278 22.28 32.60 60.26
CA THR A 278 21.93 31.21 60.56
C THR A 278 23.00 30.27 60.02
N THR A 279 23.66 29.57 60.93
CA THR A 279 24.58 28.46 60.64
C THR A 279 23.79 27.27 60.09
N GLY A 280 24.00 26.93 58.82
CA GLY A 280 23.55 25.66 58.25
C GLY A 280 24.77 24.79 57.95
N GLU A 281 24.82 23.59 58.52
CA GLU A 281 25.73 22.52 58.07
C GLU A 281 25.24 21.96 56.73
N VAL A 282 26.18 21.66 55.83
CA VAL A 282 25.93 20.90 54.61
C VAL A 282 26.70 19.59 54.74
N THR A 283 25.97 18.48 54.90
CA THR A 283 26.46 17.12 54.64
C THR A 283 25.99 16.63 53.29
#